data_AF-A0A5C7UND1-F1
#
_entry.id   AF-A0A5C7UND1-F1
#
_cell.length_a   1.000
_cell.length_b   1.000
_cell.length_c   1.000
_cell.angle_alpha   90.00
_cell.angle_beta   90.00
_cell.angle_gamma   90.00
#
_symmetry.space_group_name_H-M   'P 1'
#
loop_
_entity.id
_entity.type
_entity.pdbx_description
1 polymer ?
#
loop_
_entity_poly.entity_id
_entity_poly.type
_entity_poly.pdbx_seq_one_letter_code
_entity_poly.pdbx_strand_id
1 'polypeptide(L)' 'MELQEINQKRRRGDIITVAEILEISESNTRTALTRIGSKHHSEVVALLTRVIRIREMLKKEQEVKKINRSFLN' A
#
# COMPACT_ATOMS: atom_id res chain seq x y z
N MET A 1 8.93 0.99 -7.10
CA MET A 1 8.16 2.12 -6.53
C MET A 1 9.14 2.79 -5.59
N GLU A 2 9.49 4.03 -5.85
CA GLU A 2 10.47 4.75 -5.03
C GLU A 2 9.87 5.06 -3.65
N LEU A 3 10.71 5.25 -2.64
CA LEU A 3 10.25 5.55 -1.28
C LEU A 3 9.36 6.80 -1.24
N GLN A 4 9.67 7.81 -2.04
CA GLN A 4 8.86 9.02 -2.18
C GLN A 4 7.45 8.70 -2.69
N GLU A 5 7.34 7.82 -3.69
CA GLU A 5 6.07 7.42 -4.27
C GLU A 5 5.24 6.60 -3.27
N ILE A 6 5.88 5.71 -2.49
CA ILE A 6 5.21 5.00 -1.38
C ILE A 6 4.65 5.99 -0.37
N ASN A 7 5.42 7.01 0.02
CA ASN A 7 4.96 8.04 0.96
C ASN A 7 3.72 8.80 0.45
N GLN A 8 3.67 9.09 -0.85
CA GLN A 8 2.56 9.82 -1.48
C GLN A 8 1.31 8.95 -1.66
N LYS A 9 1.49 7.68 -2.04
CA LYS A 9 0.39 6.79 -2.42
C LYS A 9 -0.20 5.98 -1.29
N ARG A 10 0.58 5.72 -0.23
CA ARG A 10 0.12 4.87 0.89
C ARG A 10 -1.10 5.47 1.57
N ARG A 11 -1.95 4.59 2.08
CA ARG A 11 -3.10 4.93 2.94
C ARG A 11 -2.90 4.28 4.30
N ARG A 12 -3.66 4.73 5.31
CA ARG A 12 -3.65 4.12 6.64
C ARG A 12 -3.94 2.61 6.58
N GLY A 13 -4.91 2.20 5.77
CA GLY A 13 -5.24 0.79 5.55
C GLY A 13 -4.04 -0.03 5.04
N ASP A 14 -3.24 0.53 4.11
CA ASP A 14 -2.05 -0.16 3.59
C ASP A 14 -1.02 -0.41 4.72
N ILE A 15 -0.84 0.55 5.63
CA ILE A 15 0.06 0.43 6.78
C ILE A 15 -0.44 -0.60 7.77
N ILE A 16 -1.75 -0.64 8.06
CA ILE A 16 -2.36 -1.63 8.95
C ILE A 16 -2.16 -3.04 8.39
N THR A 17 -2.43 -3.25 7.09
CA THR A 17 -2.22 -4.54 6.44
C THR A 17 -0.76 -5.01 6.54
N VAL A 18 0.20 -4.12 6.33
CA VAL A 18 1.62 -4.48 6.46
C VAL A 18 2.02 -4.76 7.91
N ALA A 19 1.46 -4.00 8.85
CA ALA A 19 1.67 -4.22 10.28
C ALA A 19 1.17 -5.62 10.72
N GLU A 20 -0.01 -6.02 10.24
CA GLU A 20 -0.58 -7.35 10.46
C GLU A 20 0.28 -8.46 9.84
N ILE A 21 0.73 -8.29 8.59
CA ILE A 21 1.59 -9.28 7.89
C ILE A 21 2.92 -9.50 8.62
N LEU A 22 3.50 -8.44 9.18
CA LEU A 22 4.79 -8.49 9.87
C LEU A 22 4.66 -8.74 11.37
N GLU A 23 3.44 -8.88 11.89
CA GLU A 23 3.15 -9.04 13.32
C GLU A 23 3.81 -7.94 14.19
N ILE A 24 3.83 -6.70 13.70
CA ILE A 24 4.31 -5.52 14.41
C ILE A 24 3.22 -4.45 14.51
N SER A 25 3.41 -3.46 15.38
CA SER A 25 2.42 -2.38 15.51
C SER A 25 2.38 -1.44 14.28
N GLU A 26 1.25 -0.76 14.09
CA GLU A 26 1.10 0.30 13.07
C GLU A 26 2.21 1.37 13.24
N SER A 27 2.53 1.72 14.49
CA SER A 27 3.57 2.70 14.84
C SER A 27 4.99 2.20 14.47
N ASN A 28 5.30 0.93 14.75
CA ASN A 28 6.58 0.33 14.38
C ASN A 28 6.73 0.24 12.86
N THR A 29 5.64 -0.06 12.14
CA THR A 29 5.62 -0.07 10.68
C THR A 29 5.95 1.31 10.12
N ARG A 30 5.34 2.38 10.67
CA ARG A 30 5.64 3.78 10.28
C ARG A 30 7.09 4.15 10.55
N THR A 31 7.60 3.77 11.71
CA THR A 31 9.01 3.99 12.10
C THR A 31 9.97 3.23 11.20
N ALA A 32 9.65 1.98 10.88
CA ALA A 32 10.49 1.14 10.03
C ALA A 32 10.57 1.68 8.59
N LEU A 33 9.46 2.23 8.09
CA LEU A 33 9.40 2.84 6.77
C LEU A 33 10.28 4.09 6.63
N THR A 34 10.44 4.89 7.69
CA THR A 34 11.26 6.11 7.65
C THR A 34 12.73 5.85 7.98
N ARG A 35 13.02 4.85 8.82
CA ARG A 35 14.38 4.54 9.25
C ARG A 35 15.00 3.44 8.39
N ILE A 36 15.85 3.84 7.44
CA ILE A 36 16.52 2.94 6.46
C ILE A 36 17.30 1.80 7.12
N GLY A 37 17.84 2.01 8.33
CA GLY A 37 18.55 0.98 9.10
C GLY A 37 17.69 0.18 10.08
N SER A 38 16.36 0.31 10.05
CA SER A 38 15.50 -0.50 10.93
C SER A 38 15.46 -1.96 10.46
N LYS A 39 15.30 -2.89 11.41
CA LYS A 39 15.22 -4.34 11.15
C LYS A 39 14.23 -4.68 10.03
N HIS A 40 13.10 -3.99 9.97
CA HIS A 40 12.01 -4.26 9.03
C HIS A 40 11.94 -3.28 7.85
N HIS A 41 12.91 -2.38 7.66
CA HIS A 41 12.83 -1.34 6.64
C HIS A 41 12.54 -1.89 5.24
N SER A 42 13.41 -2.80 4.78
CA SER A 42 13.33 -3.39 3.44
C SER A 42 12.04 -4.18 3.25
N GLU A 43 11.60 -4.91 4.27
CA GLU A 43 10.36 -5.69 4.27
C GLU A 43 9.12 -4.78 4.17
N VAL A 44 9.08 -3.72 4.97
CA VAL A 44 7.98 -2.75 4.97
C VAL A 44 7.87 -2.04 3.62
N VAL A 45 9.01 -1.64 3.02
CA VAL A 45 9.04 -1.02 1.68
C VAL A 45 8.53 -2.00 0.61
N ALA A 46 8.97 -3.26 0.65
CA ALA A 46 8.56 -4.28 -0.30
C ALA A 46 7.07 -4.61 -0.19
N LEU A 47 6.57 -4.80 1.03
CA LEU A 47 5.17 -5.12 1.29
C LEU A 47 4.25 -3.95 0.95
N LEU A 48 4.59 -2.72 1.34
CA LEU A 48 3.79 -1.54 0.96
C LEU A 48 3.74 -1.36 -0.56
N THR A 49 4.85 -1.58 -1.25
CA THR A 49 4.88 -1.55 -2.71
C THR A 49 3.86 -2.53 -3.30
N ARG A 50 3.80 -3.76 -2.78
CA ARG A 50 2.86 -4.80 -3.24
C ARG A 50 1.41 -4.44 -2.92
N VAL A 51 1.13 -4.03 -1.69
CA VAL A 51 -0.23 -3.67 -1.23
C VAL A 51 -0.77 -2.50 -2.03
N ILE A 52 0.02 -1.43 -2.21
CA ILE A 52 -0.38 -0.26 -2.99
C ILE A 52 -0.68 -0.64 -4.44
N ARG A 53 0.18 -1.44 -5.08
CA ARG A 53 -0.04 -1.90 -6.47
C ARG A 53 -1.34 -2.69 -6.63
N ILE A 54 -1.59 -3.63 -5.72
CA ILE A 54 -2.83 -4.44 -5.74
C ILE A 54 -4.05 -3.52 -5.57
N ARG A 55 -4.01 -2.59 -4.61
CA ARG A 55 -5.10 -1.63 -4.39
C ARG A 55 -5.37 -0.76 -5.60
N GLU A 56 -4.33 -0.24 -6.26
CA GLU A 56 -4.47 0.59 -7.46
C GLU A 56 -5.03 -0.19 -8.64
N MET A 57 -4.59 -1.44 -8.82
CA MET A 57 -5.11 -2.35 -9.84
C MET A 57 -6.61 -2.62 -9.63
N LEU A 58 -7.01 -2.98 -8.42
CA LEU A 58 -8.42 -3.22 -8.08
C LEU A 58 -9.28 -1.96 -8.26
N LYS A 59 -8.75 -0.78 -7.92
CA LYS A 59 -9.45 0.50 -8.14
C LYS A 59 -9.71 0.74 -9.63
N LYS A 60 -8.70 0.51 -10.48
CA LYS A 60 -8.81 0.67 -11.93
C LYS A 60 -9.84 -0.31 -12.53
N GLU A 61 -9.84 -1.57 -12.10
CA GLU A 61 -10.82 -2.56 -12.54
C GLU A 61 -12.26 -2.16 -12.17
N GLN A 62 -12.46 -1.61 -10.98
CA GLN A 62 -13.78 -1.11 -10.56
C GLN A 62 -14.24 0.10 -11.37
N GLU A 63 -13.32 1.01 -11.72
CA GLU A 63 -13.61 2.17 -12.57
C GLU A 63 -14.04 1.72 -13.98
N VAL A 64 -13.32 0.78 -14.60
CA VAL A 64 -13.69 0.19 -15.91
C VAL A 64 -15.09 -0.45 -15.85
N LYS A 65 -15.37 -1.24 -14.80
CA LYS A 65 -16.70 -1.86 -14.62
C LYS A 65 -17.82 -0.84 -14.50
N LYS A 66 -17.59 0.29 -13.83
CA LYS A 66 -18.58 1.38 -13.69
C LYS A 66 -18.85 2.07 -15.02
N ILE A 67 -17.80 2.37 -15.77
CA ILE A 67 -17.90 2.99 -17.11
C ILE A 67 -18.71 2.10 -18.05
N ASN A 68 -18.43 0.80 -18.08
CA ASN A 68 -19.18 -0.13 -18.94
C ASN A 68 -20.66 -0.22 -18.56
N ARG A 69 -21.00 -0.11 -17.28
CA ARG A 69 -22.41 -0.07 -16.83
C ARG A 69 -23.12 1.23 -17.23
N SER A 70 -22.43 2.36 -17.24
CA SER A 70 -23.05 3.64 -17.65
C SER A 70 -23.31 3.74 -19.15
N PHE A 71 -22.61 2.97 -19.98
CA PHE A 71 -22.84 2.93 -21.43
C PHE A 71 -23.93 1.94 -21.86
N LEU A 72 -24.43 1.11 -20.95
CA LEU A 72 -25.49 0.12 -21.21
C LEU A 72 -26.88 0.58 -20.73
N ASN A 73 -26.98 1.78 -20.16
CA ASN A 73 -28.22 2.44 -19.76
C ASN A 73 -28.42 3.70 -20.62
#